data_AF-A0A160V6L4-F1
#
_entry.id   AF-A0A160V6L4-F1
#
_cell.length_a   1.000
_cell.length_b   1.000
_cell.length_c   1.000
_cell.angle_alpha   90.00
_cell.angle_beta   90.00
_cell.angle_gamma   90.00
#
_symmetry.space_group_name_H-M   'P 1'
#
loop_
_entity.id
_entity.type
_entity.pdbx_description
1 polymer ?
#
loop_
_entity_poly.entity_id
_entity_poly.type
_entity_poly.pdbx_seq_one_letter_code
_entity_poly.pdbx_strand_id
1 'polypeptide(L)'
;MVTFLETVIEGEAQLNRLFNAGLAQIEIAAGNRDSSGFQALTDAGKDAALKEVEASHPQFFDALVLQTYNGYYTNPRVFQLIGYGERPTQVTNGSLELLDESLLEQQKQREPFWRRS
;
A
#
# COMPACT_ATOMS: atom_id res chain seq x y z
N MET A 1 -12.88 26.30 0.69
CA MET A 1 -11.40 26.33 0.55
C MET A 1 -10.73 26.19 1.91
N VAL A 2 -10.99 27.09 2.87
CA VAL A 2 -10.44 27.02 4.24
C VAL A 2 -10.78 25.68 4.94
N THR A 3 -12.05 25.27 4.93
CA THR A 3 -12.50 23.99 5.51
C THR A 3 -11.84 22.75 4.88
N PHE A 4 -11.50 22.82 3.58
CA PHE A 4 -10.78 21.72 2.92
C PHE A 4 -9.34 21.61 3.43
N LEU A 5 -8.63 22.74 3.53
CA LEU A 5 -7.26 22.77 4.05
C LEU A 5 -7.20 22.32 5.53
N GLU A 6 -8.15 22.77 6.35
CA GLU A 6 -8.27 22.33 7.74
C GLU A 6 -8.48 20.81 7.84
N THR A 7 -9.38 20.25 7.03
CA THR A 7 -9.65 18.80 6.99
C THR A 7 -8.41 18.00 6.57
N VAL A 8 -7.66 18.49 5.56
CA VAL A 8 -6.41 17.84 5.11
C VAL A 8 -5.36 17.87 6.21
N ILE A 9 -5.14 19.03 6.84
CA ILE A 9 -4.15 19.19 7.92
C ILE A 9 -4.52 18.32 9.14
N GLU A 10 -5.79 18.30 9.52
CA GLU A 10 -6.29 17.45 10.60
C GLU A 10 -6.10 15.96 10.29
N GLY A 11 -6.39 15.55 9.05
CA GLY A 11 -6.16 14.19 8.57
C GLY A 11 -4.70 13.77 8.66
N GLU A 12 -3.77 14.62 8.20
CA GLU A 12 -2.32 14.37 8.33
C GLU A 12 -1.88 14.28 9.79
N ALA A 13 -2.33 15.19 10.64
CA ALA A 13 -1.99 15.18 12.07
C ALA A 13 -2.56 13.96 12.80
N GLN A 14 -3.76 13.51 12.43
CA GLN A 14 -4.37 12.29 12.96
C GLN A 14 -3.61 11.05 12.49
N LEU A 15 -3.25 10.97 11.21
CA LEU A 15 -2.49 9.87 10.66
C LEU A 15 -1.10 9.77 11.30
N ASN A 16 -0.39 10.89 11.44
CA ASN A 16 0.91 10.94 12.11
C ASN A 16 0.84 10.45 13.57
N ARG A 17 -0.20 10.84 14.31
CA ARG A 17 -0.42 10.35 15.68
C ARG A 17 -0.71 8.85 15.71
N LEU A 18 -1.55 8.37 14.79
CA LEU A 18 -1.86 6.94 14.67
C LEU A 18 -0.59 6.13 14.41
N PHE A 19 0.27 6.58 13.49
CA PHE A 19 1.53 5.90 13.17
C PHE A 19 2.55 5.96 14.31
N ASN A 20 2.74 7.12 14.95
CA ASN A 20 3.67 7.22 16.08
C ASN A 20 3.24 6.31 17.25
N ALA A 21 1.95 6.29 17.57
CA ALA A 21 1.42 5.43 18.61
C ALA A 21 1.56 3.94 18.24
N GLY A 22 1.18 3.56 17.02
CA GLY A 22 1.20 2.17 16.59
C GLY A 22 2.61 1.59 16.38
N LEU A 23 3.55 2.37 15.86
CA LEU A 23 4.96 1.95 15.75
C LEU A 23 5.57 1.68 17.13
N ALA A 24 5.22 2.48 18.14
CA ALA A 24 5.63 2.22 19.52
C ALA A 24 5.04 0.90 20.05
N GLN A 25 3.82 0.52 19.65
CA GLN A 25 3.23 -0.77 20.04
C GLN A 25 3.96 -1.95 19.40
N ILE A 26 4.44 -1.81 18.17
CA ILE A 26 5.30 -2.84 17.54
C ILE A 26 6.59 -3.02 18.35
N GLU A 27 7.24 -1.94 18.77
CA GLU A 27 8.46 -2.03 19.57
C GLU A 27 8.19 -2.60 20.98
N ILE A 28 7.06 -2.29 21.60
CA ILE A 28 6.67 -2.88 22.90
C ILE A 28 6.41 -4.39 22.74
N ALA A 29 5.62 -4.78 21.74
CA ALA A 29 5.36 -6.19 21.46
C ALA A 29 6.67 -6.93 21.16
N ALA A 30 7.59 -6.32 20.40
CA ALA A 30 8.91 -6.89 20.15
C ALA A 30 9.76 -7.00 21.42
N GLY A 31 9.79 -5.95 22.24
CA GLY A 31 10.54 -5.88 23.50
C GLY A 31 10.15 -6.95 24.52
N ASN A 32 8.87 -7.35 24.52
CA ASN A 32 8.38 -8.46 25.34
C ASN A 32 8.95 -9.83 24.91
N ARG A 33 9.52 -9.92 23.71
CA ARG A 33 10.12 -11.14 23.14
C ARG A 33 11.65 -11.08 23.18
N ASP A 34 12.22 -9.94 22.80
CA ASP A 34 13.66 -9.66 22.83
C ASP A 34 13.87 -8.17 23.09
N SER A 35 14.68 -7.83 24.10
CA SER A 35 15.04 -6.46 24.45
C SER A 35 15.76 -5.69 23.34
N SER A 36 16.25 -6.38 22.31
CA SER A 36 16.95 -5.81 21.16
C SER A 36 16.00 -5.15 20.13
N GLY A 37 14.68 -5.27 20.33
CA GLY A 37 13.66 -4.61 19.50
C GLY A 37 13.27 -5.40 18.24
N PHE A 38 12.33 -4.84 17.47
CA PHE A 38 11.66 -5.57 16.39
C PHE A 38 12.62 -6.11 15.30
N GLN A 39 13.65 -5.34 14.94
CA GLN A 39 14.56 -5.71 13.85
C GLN A 39 15.42 -6.95 14.15
N ALA A 40 15.76 -7.15 15.42
CA ALA A 40 16.61 -8.26 15.89
C ALA A 40 15.86 -9.59 16.01
N LEU A 41 14.52 -9.55 15.98
CA LEU A 41 13.70 -10.76 16.06
C LEU A 41 13.91 -11.69 14.85
N THR A 42 13.76 -12.98 15.10
CA THR A 42 13.57 -13.98 14.04
C THR A 42 12.28 -13.71 13.27
N ASP A 43 12.14 -14.24 12.06
CA ASP A 43 10.93 -14.05 11.25
C ASP A 43 9.65 -14.51 11.97
N ALA A 44 9.74 -15.62 12.70
CA ALA A 44 8.63 -16.09 13.55
C ALA A 44 8.32 -15.13 14.70
N GLY A 45 9.35 -14.50 15.28
CA GLY A 45 9.18 -13.47 16.32
C GLY A 45 8.53 -12.21 15.78
N LYS A 46 8.94 -11.76 14.58
CA LYS A 46 8.35 -10.61 13.87
C LYS A 46 6.88 -10.86 13.55
N ASP A 47 6.55 -12.02 12.98
CA ASP A 47 5.18 -12.42 12.68
C ASP A 47 4.31 -12.45 13.95
N ALA A 48 4.82 -13.04 15.03
CA ALA A 48 4.11 -13.07 16.31
C ALA A 48 3.88 -11.67 16.90
N ALA A 49 4.85 -10.76 16.79
CA ALA A 49 4.70 -9.37 17.26
C ALA A 49 3.67 -8.60 16.43
N LEU A 50 3.70 -8.76 15.10
CA LEU A 50 2.73 -8.11 14.21
C LEU A 50 1.31 -8.63 14.44
N LYS A 51 1.11 -9.94 14.65
CA LYS A 51 -0.21 -10.53 14.98
C LYS A 51 -0.78 -10.01 16.29
N GLU A 52 0.06 -9.79 17.30
CA GLU A 52 -0.37 -9.19 18.56
C GLU A 52 -0.84 -7.74 18.36
N VAL A 53 -0.11 -6.97 17.55
CA VAL A 53 -0.48 -5.58 17.21
C VAL A 53 -1.73 -5.53 16.33
N GLU A 54 -1.89 -6.45 15.37
CA GLU A 54 -3.10 -6.60 14.56
C GLU A 54 -4.34 -6.83 15.44
N ALA A 55 -4.24 -7.73 16.42
CA ALA A 55 -5.35 -8.04 17.33
C ALA A 55 -5.67 -6.88 18.30
N SER A 56 -4.65 -6.14 18.77
CA SER A 56 -4.82 -5.11 19.80
C SER A 56 -5.05 -3.69 19.25
N HIS A 57 -4.54 -3.40 18.05
CA HIS A 57 -4.57 -2.08 17.41
C HIS A 57 -4.97 -2.17 15.92
N PRO A 58 -6.17 -2.72 15.61
CA PRO A 58 -6.57 -3.04 14.24
C PRO A 58 -6.59 -1.81 13.31
N GLN A 59 -7.06 -0.65 13.79
CA GLN A 59 -7.09 0.57 12.98
C GLN A 59 -5.69 1.02 12.52
N PHE A 60 -4.69 0.90 13.39
CA PHE A 60 -3.31 1.20 13.02
C PHE A 60 -2.78 0.14 12.06
N PHE A 61 -3.06 -1.14 12.31
CA PHE A 61 -2.56 -2.23 11.48
C PHE A 61 -3.12 -2.16 10.04
N ASP A 62 -4.41 -1.86 9.89
CA ASP A 62 -5.03 -1.62 8.58
C ASP A 62 -4.35 -0.46 7.82
N ALA A 63 -4.08 0.65 8.54
CA ALA A 63 -3.37 1.78 7.96
C ALA A 63 -1.92 1.42 7.59
N LEU A 64 -1.23 0.62 8.41
CA LEU A 64 0.12 0.14 8.15
C LEU A 64 0.19 -0.73 6.90
N VAL A 65 -0.76 -1.66 6.74
CA VAL A 65 -0.87 -2.51 5.55
C VAL A 65 -1.12 -1.66 4.32
N LEU A 66 -2.07 -0.72 4.39
CA LEU A 66 -2.37 0.19 3.28
C LEU A 66 -1.14 0.99 2.86
N GLN A 67 -0.40 1.59 3.80
CA GLN A 67 0.79 2.37 3.47
C GLN A 67 1.95 1.49 2.97
N THR A 68 2.07 0.26 3.45
CA THR A 68 3.05 -0.71 2.94
C THR A 68 2.74 -1.09 1.49
N TYR A 69 1.47 -1.35 1.18
CA TYR A 69 1.01 -1.64 -0.18
C TYR A 69 1.24 -0.45 -1.11
N ASN A 70 0.82 0.76 -0.69
CA ASN A 70 1.09 1.99 -1.43
C ASN A 70 2.58 2.17 -1.66
N GLY A 71 3.41 2.00 -0.64
CA GLY A 71 4.87 2.08 -0.76
C GLY A 71 5.44 1.08 -1.75
N TYR A 72 4.98 -0.17 -1.73
CA TYR A 72 5.42 -1.20 -2.66
C TYR A 72 5.12 -0.86 -4.13
N TYR A 73 3.95 -0.28 -4.41
CA TYR A 73 3.50 0.05 -5.77
C TYR A 73 3.77 1.49 -6.22
N THR A 74 4.36 2.33 -5.38
CA THR A 74 4.63 3.74 -5.73
C THR A 74 6.08 4.16 -5.51
N ASN A 75 6.84 3.45 -4.68
CA ASN A 75 8.22 3.80 -4.39
C ASN A 75 9.15 3.37 -5.54
N PRO A 76 9.79 4.31 -6.26
CA PRO A 76 10.69 3.97 -7.37
C PRO A 76 11.85 3.07 -6.95
N ARG A 77 12.29 3.15 -5.69
CA ARG A 77 13.34 2.28 -5.15
C ARG A 77 12.90 0.81 -5.11
N VAL A 78 11.63 0.55 -4.79
CA VAL A 78 11.09 -0.82 -4.79
C VAL A 78 11.06 -1.36 -6.23
N PHE A 79 10.64 -0.54 -7.20
CA PHE A 79 10.66 -0.91 -8.62
C PHE A 79 12.06 -1.30 -9.10
N GLN A 80 13.08 -0.50 -8.76
CA GLN A 80 14.47 -0.82 -9.07
C GLN A 80 14.93 -2.15 -8.46
N LEU A 81 14.57 -2.39 -7.19
CA LEU A 81 14.97 -3.62 -6.47
C LEU A 81 14.32 -4.88 -7.03
N ILE A 82 13.07 -4.78 -7.52
CA ILE A 82 12.33 -5.93 -8.09
C ILE A 82 12.53 -6.07 -9.61
N GLY A 83 13.36 -5.24 -10.23
CA GLY A 83 13.60 -5.25 -11.67
C GLY A 83 12.43 -4.73 -12.51
N TYR A 84 11.51 -3.98 -11.90
CA TYR A 84 10.46 -3.28 -12.63
C TYR A 84 11.07 -2.02 -13.27
N GLY A 85 11.16 -2.00 -14.60
CA GLY A 85 11.67 -0.84 -15.34
C GLY A 85 10.88 0.43 -15.03
N GLU A 86 11.51 1.60 -15.22
CA GLU A 86 10.82 2.89 -15.09
C GLU A 86 9.55 2.88 -15.96
N ARG A 87 8.40 3.08 -15.32
CA ARG A 87 7.13 3.17 -16.03
C ARG A 87 7.27 4.35 -17.00
N PRO A 88 7.02 4.17 -18.32
CA PRO A 88 7.05 5.29 -19.24
C PRO A 88 6.14 6.38 -18.69
N THR A 89 6.72 7.54 -18.38
CA THR A 89 5.94 8.71 -18.03
C THR A 89 5.08 9.02 -19.25
N GLN A 90 3.76 8.85 -19.13
CA GLN A 90 2.84 9.09 -20.22
C GLN A 90 2.86 10.58 -20.58
N VAL A 91 3.80 10.95 -21.43
CA VAL A 91 3.82 12.14 -22.27
C VAL A 91 4.45 11.71 -23.59
N THR A 92 3.77 10.82 -24.29
CA THR A 92 3.96 10.67 -25.73
C THR A 92 2.72 11.25 -26.38
N ASN A 93 2.80 12.51 -26.82
CA ASN A 93 1.88 13.11 -27.79
C ASN A 93 2.04 12.48 -29.19
N GLY A 94 2.44 11.21 -29.25
CA GLY A 94 2.50 10.41 -30.46
C GLY A 94 1.38 9.42 -30.35
N SER A 95 0.48 9.42 -31.33
CA SER A 95 -0.53 8.40 -31.55
C SER A 95 0.09 7.06 -31.23
N LEU A 96 -0.31 6.53 -30.09
CA LEU A 96 0.09 5.21 -29.72
C LEU A 96 -0.52 4.30 -30.79
N GLU A 97 0.30 3.67 -31.65
CA GLU A 97 -0.12 2.49 -32.42
C GLU A 97 -0.34 1.36 -31.41
N LEU A 98 -1.33 1.51 -30.53
CA LEU A 98 -1.39 0.80 -29.25
C LEU A 98 -2.27 -0.43 -29.26
N LEU A 99 -2.96 -0.73 -30.35
CA LEU A 99 -3.77 -1.93 -30.39
C LEU A 99 -3.78 -2.50 -31.79
N ASP A 100 -3.19 -3.68 -31.94
CA ASP A 100 -3.64 -4.61 -32.96
C ASP A 100 -5.07 -5.02 -32.60
N GLU A 101 -6.04 -4.34 -33.22
CA GLU A 101 -7.46 -4.56 -32.97
C GLU A 101 -7.91 -5.99 -33.29
N SER A 102 -7.13 -6.75 -34.07
CA SER A 102 -7.42 -8.16 -34.34
C SER A 102 -7.44 -9.01 -33.05
N LEU A 103 -6.70 -8.58 -32.01
CA LEU A 103 -6.69 -9.22 -30.69
C LEU A 103 -7.98 -9.00 -29.91
N LEU A 104 -8.77 -7.97 -30.26
CA LEU A 104 -10.05 -7.67 -29.63
C LEU A 104 -11.23 -8.38 -30.30
N GLU A 105 -11.04 -9.00 -31.46
CA GLU A 105 -12.14 -9.64 -32.20
C GLU A 105 -12.81 -10.76 -31.41
N GLN A 106 -12.03 -11.54 -30.64
CA GLN A 106 -12.60 -12.52 -29.71
C GLN A 106 -13.45 -11.88 -28.61
N GLN A 107 -13.07 -10.72 -28.07
CA GLN A 107 -13.86 -10.03 -27.04
C GLN A 107 -15.10 -9.36 -27.64
N LYS A 108 -15.01 -8.78 -28.84
CA LYS A 108 -16.15 -8.18 -29.56
C LYS A 108 -17.23 -9.20 -29.90
N GLN A 109 -16.86 -10.47 -30.11
CA GLN A 109 -17.79 -11.58 -30.39
C GLN A 109 -18.46 -12.17 -29.14
N ARG A 110 -18.06 -11.76 -27.93
CA ARG A 110 -18.71 -12.25 -26.71
C ARG A 110 -20.03 -11.51 -26.50
N GLU A 111 -21.09 -12.27 -26.27
CA GLU A 111 -22.37 -11.73 -25.84
C GLU A 111 -22.19 -10.82 -24.61
N PRO A 112 -22.89 -9.67 -24.54
CA PRO A 112 -22.85 -8.78 -23.39
C PRO A 112 -23.02 -9.52 -22.07
N PHE A 113 -22.03 -9.42 -21.19
CA PHE A 113 -22.10 -10.05 -19.85
C PHE A 113 -23.07 -9.31 -18.90
N TRP A 114 -23.52 -8.09 -19.26
CA TRP A 114 -24.50 -7.36 -18.47
C TRP A 114 -25.92 -7.84 -18.77
N ARG A 115 -26.64 -8.25 -17.72
CA ARG A 115 -28.10 -8.39 -17.80
C ARG A 115 -28.70 -7.01 -18.02
N ARG A 116 -29.55 -6.85 -19.03
CA ARG A 116 -30.40 -5.66 -19.17
C ARG A 116 -31.26 -5.57 -17.91
N SER A 117 -31.10 -4.50 -17.14
CA SER A 117 -32.06 -4.08 -16.12
C SER A 117 -33.34 -3.61 -16.78
#